data_AF-A0A8H5IWX3-F1
#
_entry.id   AF-A0A8H5IWX3-F1
#
_cell.length_a   1.000
_cell.length_b   1.000
_cell.length_c   1.000
_cell.angle_alpha   90.00
_cell.angle_beta   90.00
_cell.angle_gamma   90.00
#
_symmetry.space_group_name_H-M   'P 1'
#
loop_
_entity.id
_entity.type
_entity.pdbx_description
1 polymer ?
#
loop_
_entity_poly.entity_id
_entity_poly.type
_entity_poly.pdbx_seq_one_letter_code
_entity_poly.pdbx_strand_id
1 'polypeptide(L)'
;MNSSWEKCATEFDPDPDIAGIGVVTAFITASCLAIISISLYLAIASSGLNVIEVTGARPPPRFSFVESVNPIDDWVRRNVSDPFVRLLIRSRWIRAHINQLKRGLYSFVITLADTQLVTGMAILCTATIELHRKEISVYHFMTATNLAWLTSGVHILTLYAIRVETHGGLGNKPVHYQLDDRAFHKKAALTSSLGADMICRIFAMLILAALLLYCTWVTGARDWDNYDERLASCAIGMKKAGSPLSWMIASYVLLIQGYTIQCLSLWPAVSIWWTNKFKVLGSDARVLGASKNEQKRRWWRLISMPLYYAFNSEALGVLLFDGVLWFGLGVWWIQAERIYVLGAWEGMESESDIGGAMRTYHRESPLSP
;
A
#
# COMPACT_ATOMS: atom_id res chain seq x y z
N MET A 1 -7.96 36.66 -7.31
CA MET A 1 -9.23 36.61 -6.56
C MET A 1 -9.00 35.77 -5.33
N ASN A 2 -9.16 36.32 -4.12
CA ASN A 2 -9.04 35.52 -2.89
C ASN A 2 -10.27 34.61 -2.81
N SER A 3 -10.12 33.35 -3.21
CA SER A 3 -11.08 32.28 -2.97
C SER A 3 -11.12 32.02 -1.46
N SER A 4 -12.19 32.44 -0.79
CA SER A 4 -12.47 32.09 0.61
C SER A 4 -13.54 31.00 0.64
N TRP A 5 -13.36 30.00 1.50
CA TRP A 5 -14.31 28.89 1.68
C TRP A 5 -15.73 29.34 2.00
N GLU A 6 -15.86 30.48 2.71
CA GLU A 6 -17.16 31.09 3.05
C GLU A 6 -18.04 31.40 1.83
N LYS A 7 -17.44 31.60 0.64
CA LYS A 7 -18.15 31.90 -0.61
C LYS A 7 -18.51 30.65 -1.41
N CYS A 8 -18.08 29.48 -0.96
CA CYS A 8 -18.33 28.22 -1.63
C CYS A 8 -19.72 27.68 -1.27
N ALA A 9 -20.43 27.17 -2.27
CA ALA A 9 -21.69 26.50 -2.03
C ALA A 9 -21.46 25.25 -1.16
N THR A 10 -22.46 24.96 -0.35
CA THR A 10 -22.55 23.77 0.50
C THR A 10 -23.27 22.67 -0.26
N GLU A 11 -22.79 21.44 -0.09
CA GLU A 11 -23.40 20.22 -0.59
C GLU A 11 -23.66 19.32 0.60
N PHE A 12 -24.94 19.16 0.95
CA PHE A 12 -25.37 18.39 2.12
C PHE A 12 -25.90 17.01 1.74
N ASP A 13 -26.15 16.75 0.45
CA ASP A 13 -26.73 15.47 0.06
C ASP A 13 -25.64 14.38 0.12
N PRO A 14 -25.80 13.34 0.95
CA PRO A 14 -24.85 12.24 0.97
C PRO A 14 -24.91 11.51 -0.37
N ASP A 15 -23.78 11.40 -1.07
CA ASP A 15 -23.64 10.52 -2.23
C ASP A 15 -23.36 9.09 -1.73
N PRO A 16 -24.37 8.18 -1.76
CA PRO A 16 -24.21 6.82 -1.28
C PRO A 16 -23.30 5.98 -2.19
N ASP A 17 -23.06 6.39 -3.44
CA ASP A 17 -22.25 5.64 -4.40
C ASP A 17 -20.75 5.91 -4.18
N ILE A 18 -20.40 7.00 -3.48
CA ILE A 18 -19.00 7.35 -3.17
C ILE A 18 -18.67 7.15 -1.70
N ALA A 19 -19.46 7.73 -0.79
CA ALA A 19 -19.23 7.64 0.65
C ALA A 19 -20.30 6.79 1.35
N GLY A 20 -21.00 5.93 0.62
CA GLY A 20 -21.91 4.96 1.22
C GLY A 20 -21.20 4.02 2.17
N ILE A 21 -21.88 3.64 3.25
CA ILE A 21 -21.36 2.68 4.22
C ILE A 21 -21.03 1.33 3.55
N GLY A 22 -21.82 0.92 2.55
CA GLY A 22 -21.58 -0.28 1.76
C GLY A 22 -20.26 -0.22 0.99
N VAL A 23 -19.96 0.92 0.35
CA VAL A 23 -18.72 1.13 -0.42
C VAL A 23 -17.51 1.08 0.52
N VAL A 24 -17.54 1.86 1.61
CA VAL A 24 -16.43 1.89 2.58
C VAL A 24 -16.19 0.52 3.20
N THR A 25 -17.25 -0.17 3.65
CA THR A 25 -17.12 -1.51 4.25
C THR A 25 -16.61 -2.54 3.26
N ALA A 26 -17.03 -2.49 1.99
CA ALA A 26 -16.53 -3.38 0.94
C ALA A 26 -15.04 -3.19 0.68
N PHE A 27 -14.58 -1.94 0.53
CA PHE A 27 -13.16 -1.62 0.32
C PHE A 27 -12.29 -2.04 1.51
N ILE A 28 -12.72 -1.75 2.74
CA ILE A 28 -11.98 -2.14 3.95
C ILE A 28 -11.93 -3.66 4.07
N THR A 29 -13.05 -4.36 3.83
CA THR A 29 -13.09 -5.84 3.91
C THR A 29 -12.21 -6.48 2.84
N ALA A 30 -12.27 -5.98 1.60
CA ALA A 30 -11.42 -6.47 0.52
C ALA A 30 -9.93 -6.24 0.81
N SER A 31 -9.59 -5.07 1.36
CA SER A 31 -8.21 -4.74 1.78
C SER A 31 -7.72 -5.64 2.91
N CYS A 32 -8.55 -5.88 3.94
CA CYS A 32 -8.26 -6.81 5.02
C CYS A 32 -8.00 -8.23 4.50
N LEU A 33 -8.89 -8.75 3.66
CA LEU A 33 -8.74 -10.07 3.05
C LEU A 33 -7.48 -10.17 2.20
N ALA A 34 -7.15 -9.13 1.44
CA ALA A 34 -5.94 -9.09 0.64
C ALA A 34 -4.69 -9.10 1.52
N ILE A 35 -4.61 -8.23 2.54
CA ILE A 35 -3.45 -8.14 3.44
C ILE A 35 -3.23 -9.46 4.19
N ILE A 36 -4.30 -10.07 4.71
CA ILE A 36 -4.23 -11.37 5.39
C ILE A 36 -3.74 -12.45 4.41
N SER A 37 -4.30 -12.48 3.20
CA SER A 37 -3.94 -13.49 2.20
C SER A 37 -2.51 -13.32 1.70
N ILE A 38 -2.04 -12.09 1.50
CA ILE A 38 -0.66 -11.79 1.13
C ILE A 38 0.28 -12.17 2.25
N SER A 39 -0.02 -11.80 3.50
CA SER A 39 0.79 -12.14 4.67
C SER A 39 0.92 -13.66 4.84
N LEU A 40 -0.19 -14.39 4.67
CA LEU A 40 -0.21 -15.84 4.71
C LEU A 40 0.58 -16.47 3.55
N TYR A 41 0.40 -15.97 2.33
CA TYR A 41 1.16 -16.41 1.17
C TYR A 41 2.67 -16.21 1.37
N LEU A 42 3.08 -15.02 1.83
CA LEU A 42 4.49 -14.70 2.08
C LEU A 42 5.06 -15.52 3.24
N ALA A 43 4.30 -15.77 4.31
CA ALA A 43 4.74 -16.64 5.40
C ALA A 43 5.00 -18.08 4.90
N ILE A 44 4.10 -18.63 4.07
CA ILE A 44 4.27 -19.97 3.48
C ILE A 44 5.45 -19.97 2.49
N ALA A 45 5.54 -18.97 1.61
CA ALA A 45 6.57 -18.90 0.57
C ALA A 45 7.98 -18.65 1.16
N SER A 46 8.08 -17.93 2.28
CA SER A 46 9.34 -17.65 2.97
C SER A 46 9.76 -18.76 3.94
N SER A 47 8.84 -19.59 4.41
CA SER A 47 9.16 -20.70 5.31
C SER A 47 10.07 -21.70 4.61
N GLY A 48 11.29 -21.88 5.15
CA GLY A 48 12.31 -22.80 4.62
C GLY A 48 12.02 -24.27 4.93
N LEU A 49 10.80 -24.60 5.39
CA LEU A 49 10.41 -25.98 5.60
C LEU A 49 10.36 -26.69 4.26
N ASN A 50 11.28 -27.64 4.07
CA ASN A 50 11.24 -28.59 2.97
C ASN A 50 9.93 -29.40 3.03
N VAL A 51 8.84 -28.86 2.47
CA VAL A 51 7.59 -29.60 2.22
C VAL A 51 7.87 -30.86 1.36
N ILE A 52 9.03 -30.91 0.71
CA ILE A 52 9.51 -32.00 -0.15
C ILE A 52 9.95 -33.25 0.65
N GLU A 53 10.34 -33.12 1.92
CA GLU A 53 10.75 -34.30 2.73
C GLU A 53 9.56 -35.24 3.05
N VAL A 54 8.32 -34.78 2.80
CA VAL A 54 7.08 -35.52 3.13
C VAL A 54 6.58 -36.41 1.98
N THR A 55 7.12 -36.30 0.75
CA THR A 55 6.61 -37.08 -0.41
C THR A 55 7.51 -38.23 -0.87
N GLY A 56 8.64 -38.51 -0.21
CA GLY A 56 9.52 -39.64 -0.57
C GLY A 56 10.16 -39.54 -1.97
N ALA A 57 9.94 -38.45 -2.70
CA ALA A 57 10.58 -38.18 -3.97
C ALA A 57 12.04 -37.76 -3.73
N ARG A 58 12.97 -38.34 -4.50
CA ARG A 58 14.38 -37.94 -4.49
C ARG A 58 14.48 -36.41 -4.59
N PRO A 59 15.25 -35.75 -3.72
CA PRO A 59 15.43 -34.31 -3.84
C PRO A 59 16.03 -34.01 -5.22
N PRO A 60 15.49 -33.03 -5.98
CA PRO A 60 16.19 -32.51 -7.13
C PRO A 60 17.60 -32.06 -6.69
N PRO A 61 18.62 -32.19 -7.54
CA PRO A 61 20.00 -31.95 -7.17
C PRO A 61 20.15 -30.59 -6.51
N ARG A 62 20.76 -30.62 -5.32
CA ARG A 62 20.94 -29.53 -4.35
C ARG A 62 21.26 -28.20 -5.03
N PHE A 63 20.27 -27.33 -5.18
CA PHE A 63 20.50 -25.89 -5.04
C PHE A 63 20.25 -25.57 -3.57
N SER A 64 21.35 -25.54 -2.82
CA SER A 64 21.42 -25.05 -1.45
C SER A 64 20.54 -23.82 -1.29
N PHE A 65 19.49 -23.91 -0.46
CA PHE A 65 18.77 -22.76 0.05
C PHE A 65 19.80 -21.86 0.75
N VAL A 66 20.14 -20.73 0.13
CA VAL A 66 21.07 -19.77 0.73
C VAL A 66 20.28 -18.90 1.72
N GLU A 67 20.92 -18.59 2.85
CA GLU A 67 20.42 -17.64 3.86
C GLU A 67 19.94 -16.34 3.21
N SER A 68 18.81 -15.80 3.67
CA SER A 68 18.43 -14.43 3.32
C SER A 68 19.57 -13.50 3.72
N VAL A 69 20.13 -12.79 2.75
CA VAL A 69 21.28 -11.89 2.94
C VAL A 69 20.96 -10.75 3.93
N ASN A 70 19.67 -10.51 4.20
CA ASN A 70 19.20 -9.54 5.18
C ASN A 70 18.96 -10.21 6.54
N PRO A 71 19.65 -9.77 7.62
CA PRO A 71 19.45 -10.30 8.96
C PRO A 71 18.05 -10.05 9.51
N ILE A 72 17.35 -9.00 9.05
CA ILE A 72 16.00 -8.68 9.51
C ILE A 72 15.01 -9.70 8.94
N ASP A 73 15.10 -9.98 7.64
CA ASP A 73 14.23 -10.97 6.99
C ASP A 73 14.52 -12.38 7.53
N ASP A 74 15.78 -12.69 7.85
CA ASP A 74 16.15 -13.97 8.49
C ASP A 74 15.55 -14.07 9.90
N TRP A 75 15.62 -12.99 10.68
CA TRP A 75 15.02 -12.92 12.01
C TRP A 75 13.50 -13.11 11.95
N VAL A 76 12.81 -12.41 11.04
CA VAL A 76 11.36 -12.55 10.85
C VAL A 76 11.00 -13.97 10.41
N ARG A 77 11.76 -14.55 9.48
CA ARG A 77 11.54 -15.93 9.03
C ARG A 77 11.62 -16.92 10.19
N ARG A 78 12.68 -16.86 11.01
CA ARG A 78 12.92 -17.82 12.10
C ARG A 78 11.95 -17.63 13.27
N ASN A 79 11.59 -16.39 13.59
CA ASN A 79 10.81 -16.08 14.80
C ASN A 79 9.31 -15.89 14.54
N VAL A 80 8.90 -15.61 13.30
CA VAL A 80 7.50 -15.35 12.94
C VAL A 80 7.00 -16.38 11.93
N SER A 81 7.60 -16.45 10.74
CA SER A 81 7.09 -17.30 9.65
C SER A 81 7.17 -18.79 9.98
N ASP A 82 8.34 -19.28 10.41
CA ASP A 82 8.58 -20.70 10.71
C ASP A 82 7.68 -21.24 11.84
N PRO A 83 7.57 -20.61 13.03
CA PRO A 83 6.67 -21.11 14.06
C PRO A 83 5.20 -21.05 13.64
N PHE A 84 4.80 -20.01 12.91
CA PHE A 84 3.44 -19.89 12.39
C PHE A 84 3.12 -20.99 11.36
N VAL A 85 4.00 -21.23 10.39
CA VAL A 85 3.81 -22.31 9.41
C VAL A 85 3.84 -23.67 10.10
N ARG A 86 4.73 -23.90 11.07
CA ARG A 86 4.74 -25.12 11.90
C ARG A 86 3.42 -25.34 12.63
N LEU A 87 2.81 -24.27 13.15
CA LEU A 87 1.50 -24.32 13.76
C LEU A 87 0.42 -24.70 12.72
N LEU A 88 0.44 -24.10 11.53
CA LEU A 88 -0.50 -24.43 10.46
C LEU A 88 -0.40 -25.90 10.00
N ILE A 89 0.82 -26.41 9.77
CA ILE A 89 1.04 -27.80 9.34
C ILE A 89 0.89 -28.83 10.46
N ARG A 90 0.57 -28.40 11.68
CA ARG A 90 0.10 -29.29 12.76
C ARG A 90 -1.17 -30.01 12.33
N SER A 91 -2.03 -29.33 11.56
CA SER A 91 -3.16 -29.96 10.89
C SER A 91 -2.68 -30.88 9.76
N ARG A 92 -3.03 -32.17 9.84
CA ARG A 92 -2.72 -33.16 8.79
C ARG A 92 -3.35 -32.78 7.44
N TRP A 93 -4.53 -32.17 7.48
CA TRP A 93 -5.23 -31.72 6.27
C TRP A 93 -4.47 -30.59 5.58
N ILE A 94 -4.06 -29.55 6.34
CA ILE A 94 -3.28 -28.43 5.79
C ILE A 94 -1.95 -28.92 5.23
N ARG A 95 -1.29 -29.84 5.95
CA ARG A 95 -0.03 -30.44 5.47
C ARG A 95 -0.19 -31.12 4.10
N ALA A 96 -1.26 -31.89 3.90
CA ALA A 96 -1.52 -32.56 2.64
C ALA A 96 -1.83 -31.59 1.48
N HIS A 97 -2.41 -30.43 1.80
CA HIS A 97 -2.90 -29.46 0.80
C HIS A 97 -2.08 -28.17 0.73
N ILE A 98 -0.93 -28.08 1.41
CA ILE A 98 -0.18 -26.80 1.53
C ILE A 98 0.23 -26.22 0.17
N ASN A 99 0.57 -27.08 -0.80
CA ASN A 99 0.92 -26.65 -2.15
C ASN A 99 -0.31 -26.10 -2.91
N GLN A 100 -1.47 -26.73 -2.71
CA GLN A 100 -2.72 -26.24 -3.30
C GLN A 100 -3.16 -24.94 -2.63
N LEU A 101 -3.02 -24.84 -1.30
CA LEU A 101 -3.28 -23.62 -0.54
C LEU A 101 -2.36 -22.48 -1.00
N LYS A 102 -1.06 -22.71 -1.16
CA LYS A 102 -0.12 -21.70 -1.68
C LYS A 102 -0.56 -21.17 -3.05
N ARG A 103 -0.88 -22.07 -3.99
CA ARG A 103 -1.33 -21.70 -5.34
C ARG A 103 -2.67 -20.97 -5.31
N GLY A 104 -3.63 -21.46 -4.51
CA GLY A 104 -4.93 -20.85 -4.33
C GLY A 104 -4.84 -19.45 -3.74
N LEU A 105 -4.02 -19.27 -2.70
CA LEU A 105 -3.74 -17.97 -2.09
C LEU A 105 -3.10 -17.01 -3.08
N TYR A 106 -2.11 -17.46 -3.85
CA TYR A 106 -1.49 -16.61 -4.87
C TYR A 106 -2.53 -16.13 -5.89
N SER A 107 -3.30 -17.04 -6.48
CA SER A 107 -4.37 -16.65 -7.42
C SER A 107 -5.41 -15.73 -6.78
N PHE A 108 -5.81 -16.00 -5.53
CA PHE A 108 -6.77 -15.17 -4.80
C PHE A 108 -6.24 -13.75 -4.54
N VAL A 109 -4.99 -13.64 -4.10
CA VAL A 109 -4.31 -12.35 -3.89
C VAL A 109 -4.27 -11.53 -5.17
N ILE A 110 -3.91 -12.16 -6.29
CA ILE A 110 -3.83 -11.48 -7.59
C ILE A 110 -5.21 -11.00 -8.03
N THR A 111 -6.25 -11.84 -7.94
CA THR A 111 -7.62 -11.46 -8.31
C THR A 111 -8.19 -10.35 -7.43
N LEU A 112 -7.95 -10.41 -6.11
CA LEU A 112 -8.39 -9.34 -5.19
C LEU A 112 -7.68 -8.03 -5.48
N ALA A 113 -6.38 -8.07 -5.75
CA ALA A 113 -5.62 -6.89 -6.13
C ALA A 113 -6.11 -6.31 -7.46
N ASP A 114 -6.33 -7.12 -8.49
CA ASP A 114 -6.80 -6.60 -9.78
C ASP A 114 -8.20 -5.99 -9.67
N THR A 115 -9.09 -6.62 -8.89
CA THR A 115 -10.43 -6.06 -8.60
C THR A 115 -10.33 -4.71 -7.90
N GLN A 116 -9.52 -4.63 -6.83
CA GLN A 116 -9.34 -3.39 -6.08
C GLN A 116 -8.71 -2.29 -6.94
N LEU A 117 -7.80 -2.64 -7.86
CA LEU A 117 -7.16 -1.67 -8.77
C LEU A 117 -8.18 -1.01 -9.68
N VAL A 118 -9.06 -1.82 -10.27
CA VAL A 118 -10.12 -1.33 -11.15
C VAL A 118 -11.14 -0.52 -10.37
N THR A 119 -11.58 -0.98 -9.19
CA THR A 119 -12.57 -0.25 -8.39
C THR A 119 -12.02 1.04 -7.80
N GLY A 120 -10.76 1.04 -7.34
CA GLY A 120 -10.05 2.23 -6.86
C GLY A 120 -9.82 3.26 -7.98
N MET A 121 -9.58 2.80 -9.21
CA MET A 121 -9.50 3.71 -10.36
C MET A 121 -10.87 4.28 -10.71
N ALA A 122 -11.93 3.45 -10.69
CA ALA A 122 -13.29 3.90 -10.96
C ALA A 122 -13.74 4.99 -9.97
N ILE A 123 -13.54 4.79 -8.66
CA ILE A 123 -13.94 5.78 -7.65
C ILE A 123 -13.19 7.11 -7.79
N LEU A 124 -11.89 7.08 -8.13
CA LEU A 124 -11.12 8.31 -8.39
C LEU A 124 -11.56 9.02 -9.67
N CYS A 125 -11.88 8.26 -10.73
CA CYS A 125 -12.43 8.82 -11.96
C CYS A 125 -13.77 9.52 -11.67
N THR A 126 -14.68 8.87 -10.96
CA THR A 126 -15.97 9.46 -10.55
C THR A 126 -15.76 10.72 -9.72
N ALA A 127 -14.96 10.64 -8.65
CA ALA A 127 -14.65 11.79 -7.80
C ALA A 127 -14.04 12.96 -8.59
N THR A 128 -13.18 12.68 -9.58
CA THR A 128 -12.58 13.71 -10.44
C THR A 128 -13.61 14.35 -11.38
N ILE A 129 -14.49 13.55 -11.97
CA ILE A 129 -15.55 14.06 -12.87
C ILE A 129 -16.50 14.96 -12.08
N GLU A 130 -16.96 14.53 -10.92
CA GLU A 130 -17.89 15.31 -10.09
C GLU A 130 -17.23 16.54 -9.46
N LEU A 131 -15.93 16.47 -9.15
CA LEU A 131 -15.14 17.62 -8.74
C LEU A 131 -15.21 18.73 -9.80
N HIS A 132 -15.11 18.37 -11.09
CA HIS A 132 -15.20 19.34 -12.18
C HIS A 132 -16.63 19.79 -12.49
N ARG A 133 -17.63 18.93 -12.24
CA ARG A 133 -19.05 19.29 -12.35
C ARG A 133 -19.57 20.13 -11.18
N LYS A 134 -18.79 20.23 -10.10
CA LYS A 134 -19.14 20.93 -8.85
C LYS A 134 -20.31 20.27 -8.12
N GLU A 135 -20.30 18.93 -8.11
CA GLU A 135 -21.37 18.09 -7.53
C GLU A 135 -20.89 17.34 -6.27
N ILE A 136 -19.58 17.29 -6.01
CA ILE A 136 -19.01 16.54 -4.89
C ILE A 136 -18.57 17.45 -3.73
N SER A 137 -18.93 17.08 -2.51
CA SER A 137 -18.46 17.76 -1.29
C SER A 137 -17.02 17.36 -0.92
N VAL A 138 -16.38 18.15 -0.06
CA VAL A 138 -15.05 17.87 0.50
C VAL A 138 -15.02 16.50 1.18
N TYR A 139 -16.04 16.18 1.99
CA TYR A 139 -16.15 14.89 2.66
C TYR A 139 -16.18 13.69 1.69
N HIS A 140 -17.04 13.74 0.66
CA HIS A 140 -17.16 12.65 -0.31
C HIS A 140 -15.87 12.48 -1.12
N PHE A 141 -15.27 13.60 -1.51
CA PHE A 141 -13.99 13.61 -2.23
C PHE A 141 -12.84 13.06 -1.39
N MET A 142 -12.79 13.42 -0.11
CA MET A 142 -11.80 12.91 0.84
C MET A 142 -11.97 11.41 1.05
N THR A 143 -13.21 10.95 1.26
CA THR A 143 -13.54 9.53 1.41
C THR A 143 -13.08 8.73 0.19
N ALA A 144 -13.41 9.18 -1.02
CA ALA A 144 -12.98 8.55 -2.26
C ALA A 144 -11.44 8.45 -2.37
N THR A 145 -10.76 9.55 -2.05
CA THR A 145 -9.29 9.64 -2.09
C THR A 145 -8.65 8.68 -1.06
N ASN A 146 -9.18 8.63 0.16
CA ASN A 146 -8.71 7.75 1.23
C ASN A 146 -8.94 6.27 0.90
N LEU A 147 -10.09 5.91 0.32
CA LEU A 147 -10.37 4.54 -0.13
C LEU A 147 -9.40 4.10 -1.23
N ALA A 148 -9.18 4.95 -2.22
CA ALA A 148 -8.25 4.66 -3.30
C ALA A 148 -6.79 4.61 -2.81
N TRP A 149 -6.44 5.41 -1.79
CA TRP A 149 -5.14 5.35 -1.14
C TRP A 149 -4.94 4.01 -0.41
N LEU A 150 -5.95 3.52 0.31
CA LEU A 150 -5.92 2.18 0.92
C LEU A 150 -5.70 1.08 -0.13
N THR A 151 -6.46 1.14 -1.22
CA THR A 151 -6.32 0.25 -2.37
C THR A 151 -4.91 0.30 -2.97
N SER A 152 -4.30 1.47 -3.09
CA SER A 152 -2.93 1.63 -3.58
C SER A 152 -1.91 0.84 -2.73
N GLY A 153 -2.06 0.88 -1.40
CA GLY A 153 -1.22 0.12 -0.47
C GLY A 153 -1.34 -1.40 -0.67
N VAL A 154 -2.56 -1.89 -0.90
CA VAL A 154 -2.79 -3.31 -1.22
C VAL A 154 -2.03 -3.72 -2.48
N HIS A 155 -2.00 -2.91 -3.53
CA HIS A 155 -1.25 -3.23 -4.76
C HIS A 155 0.25 -3.25 -4.56
N ILE A 156 0.79 -2.27 -3.83
CA ILE A 156 2.21 -2.24 -3.46
C ILE A 156 2.56 -3.54 -2.72
N LEU A 157 1.70 -3.99 -1.81
CA LEU A 157 1.87 -5.25 -1.09
C LEU A 157 1.74 -6.49 -2.00
N THR A 158 0.84 -6.48 -2.98
CA THR A 158 0.72 -7.55 -3.98
C THR A 158 1.98 -7.67 -4.84
N LEU A 159 2.67 -6.57 -5.15
CA LEU A 159 3.92 -6.62 -5.90
C LEU A 159 5.02 -7.42 -5.16
N TYR A 160 5.03 -7.42 -3.82
CA TYR A 160 5.90 -8.31 -3.05
C TYR A 160 5.58 -9.79 -3.31
N ALA A 161 4.29 -10.16 -3.29
CA ALA A 161 3.89 -11.55 -3.56
C ALA A 161 4.27 -11.98 -4.98
N ILE A 162 4.02 -11.13 -5.98
CA ILE A 162 4.43 -11.35 -7.37
C ILE A 162 5.94 -11.51 -7.46
N ARG A 163 6.71 -10.64 -6.81
CA ARG A 163 8.17 -10.67 -6.83
C ARG A 163 8.71 -11.98 -6.26
N VAL A 164 8.14 -12.44 -5.14
CA VAL A 164 8.52 -13.71 -4.50
C VAL A 164 8.19 -14.90 -5.41
N GLU A 165 7.06 -14.90 -6.13
CA GLU A 165 6.71 -15.98 -7.06
C GLU A 165 7.56 -15.96 -8.34
N THR A 166 7.82 -14.78 -8.91
CA THR A 166 8.48 -14.62 -10.22
C THR A 166 10.00 -14.73 -10.16
N HIS A 167 10.63 -14.11 -9.16
CA HIS A 167 12.09 -14.06 -9.05
C HIS A 167 12.65 -15.10 -8.06
N GLY A 168 11.77 -15.79 -7.32
CA GLY A 168 12.12 -16.30 -5.99
C GLY A 168 12.36 -15.12 -5.05
N GLY A 169 11.93 -15.19 -3.79
CA GLY A 169 12.22 -14.11 -2.82
C GLY A 169 13.70 -13.71 -2.84
N LEU A 170 14.04 -12.48 -2.45
CA LEU A 170 15.42 -11.95 -2.52
C LEU A 170 16.50 -12.87 -1.89
N GLY A 171 16.11 -13.83 -1.04
CA GLY A 171 16.97 -14.87 -0.47
C GLY A 171 17.24 -16.12 -1.33
N ASN A 172 16.52 -16.36 -2.43
CA ASN A 172 16.63 -17.61 -3.22
C ASN A 172 17.57 -17.53 -4.42
N LYS A 173 18.37 -16.45 -4.55
CA LYS A 173 19.36 -16.37 -5.64
C LYS A 173 20.55 -17.27 -5.31
N PRO A 174 20.89 -18.25 -6.15
CA PRO A 174 22.04 -19.10 -5.93
C PRO A 174 23.30 -18.23 -5.90
N VAL A 175 24.01 -18.27 -4.78
CA VAL A 175 25.35 -17.72 -4.65
C VAL A 175 26.29 -18.64 -5.42
N HIS A 176 26.26 -18.56 -6.75
CA HIS A 176 27.38 -19.01 -7.56
C HIS A 176 28.34 -17.83 -7.70
N TYR A 177 29.33 -17.81 -6.81
CA TYR A 177 30.54 -17.03 -7.02
C TYR A 177 31.21 -17.53 -8.30
N GLN A 178 31.50 -16.59 -9.22
CA GLN A 178 32.48 -16.68 -10.30
C GLN A 178 32.35 -17.92 -11.21
N LEU A 179 31.70 -17.75 -12.38
CA LEU A 179 32.38 -18.10 -13.65
C LEU A 179 31.62 -17.72 -14.93
N ASP A 180 30.35 -17.25 -14.90
CA ASP A 180 29.70 -16.90 -16.17
C ASP A 180 28.59 -15.82 -16.10
N ASP A 181 28.98 -14.58 -15.74
CA ASP A 181 28.08 -13.41 -15.78
C ASP A 181 27.50 -13.17 -17.19
N ARG A 182 28.21 -13.57 -18.25
CA ARG A 182 27.78 -13.35 -19.65
C ARG A 182 26.60 -14.26 -20.05
N ALA A 183 26.63 -15.52 -19.64
CA ALA A 183 25.55 -16.46 -19.95
C ALA A 183 24.27 -16.16 -19.15
N PHE A 184 24.40 -15.74 -17.89
CA PHE A 184 23.26 -15.37 -17.05
C PHE A 184 22.58 -14.07 -17.53
N HIS A 185 23.35 -13.05 -17.93
CA HIS A 185 22.78 -11.84 -18.53
C HIS A 185 22.07 -12.12 -19.86
N LYS A 186 22.59 -13.03 -20.71
CA LYS A 186 21.90 -13.47 -21.94
C LYS A 186 20.61 -14.24 -21.65
N LYS A 187 20.59 -15.09 -20.62
CA LYS A 187 19.41 -15.89 -20.25
C LYS A 187 18.33 -15.05 -19.56
N ALA A 188 18.73 -14.13 -18.69
CA ALA A 188 17.84 -13.15 -18.08
C ALA A 188 17.25 -12.18 -19.11
N ALA A 189 18.00 -11.81 -20.16
CA ALA A 189 17.51 -11.01 -21.28
C ALA A 189 16.54 -11.80 -22.20
N LEU A 190 16.67 -13.12 -22.31
CA LEU A 190 15.73 -13.96 -23.07
C LEU A 190 14.44 -14.30 -22.30
N THR A 191 14.49 -14.32 -20.97
CA THR A 191 13.30 -14.53 -20.11
C THR A 191 12.68 -13.23 -19.62
N SER A 192 13.15 -12.05 -20.09
CA SER A 192 12.71 -10.74 -19.60
C SER A 192 11.42 -10.23 -20.25
N SER A 193 10.69 -11.04 -21.02
CA SER A 193 9.36 -10.60 -21.42
C SER A 193 8.49 -10.63 -20.17
N LEU A 194 8.36 -9.49 -19.50
CA LEU A 194 7.21 -9.25 -18.62
C LEU A 194 5.99 -9.73 -19.41
N GLY A 195 5.24 -10.68 -18.86
CA GLY A 195 3.99 -11.12 -19.46
C GLY A 195 3.10 -9.91 -19.73
N ALA A 196 2.29 -9.97 -20.79
CA ALA A 196 1.40 -8.86 -21.15
C ALA A 196 0.47 -8.47 -19.97
N ASP A 197 0.10 -9.44 -19.13
CA ASP A 197 -0.64 -9.25 -17.87
C ASP A 197 0.09 -8.32 -16.90
N MET A 198 1.41 -8.50 -16.73
CA MET A 198 2.23 -7.66 -15.85
C MET A 198 2.36 -6.24 -16.38
N ILE A 199 2.50 -6.08 -17.70
CA ILE A 199 2.56 -4.76 -18.35
C ILE A 199 1.24 -4.02 -18.15
N CYS A 200 0.11 -4.69 -18.41
CA CYS A 200 -1.23 -4.12 -18.18
C CYS A 200 -1.42 -3.71 -16.71
N ARG A 201 -0.99 -4.56 -15.76
CA ARG A 201 -1.07 -4.25 -14.33
C ARG A 201 -0.23 -3.03 -13.95
N ILE A 202 1.03 -2.97 -14.39
CA ILE A 202 1.90 -1.81 -14.14
C ILE A 202 1.29 -0.54 -14.73
N PHE A 203 0.77 -0.61 -15.96
CA PHE A 203 0.14 0.54 -16.59
C PHE A 203 -1.10 1.03 -15.82
N ALA A 204 -1.98 0.11 -15.41
CA ALA A 204 -3.14 0.44 -14.58
C ALA A 204 -2.74 1.01 -13.22
N MET A 205 -1.69 0.47 -12.59
CA MET A 205 -1.11 0.98 -11.35
C MET A 205 -0.57 2.42 -11.51
N LEU A 206 0.09 2.73 -12.63
CA LEU A 206 0.58 4.08 -12.92
C LEU A 206 -0.57 5.06 -13.16
N ILE A 207 -1.65 4.64 -13.82
CA ILE A 207 -2.87 5.46 -13.97
C ILE A 207 -3.48 5.75 -12.60
N LEU A 208 -3.66 4.72 -11.76
CA LEU A 208 -4.18 4.90 -10.39
C LEU A 208 -3.31 5.88 -9.61
N ALA A 209 -1.98 5.72 -9.65
CA ALA A 209 -1.05 6.61 -8.98
C ALA A 209 -1.15 8.06 -9.48
N ALA A 210 -1.29 8.26 -10.79
CA ALA A 210 -1.46 9.60 -11.37
C ALA A 210 -2.77 10.27 -10.92
N LEU A 211 -3.89 9.52 -10.91
CA LEU A 211 -5.18 9.99 -10.38
C LEU A 211 -5.09 10.31 -8.90
N LEU A 212 -4.44 9.44 -8.12
CA LEU A 212 -4.30 9.63 -6.67
C LEU A 212 -3.43 10.85 -6.35
N LEU A 213 -2.36 11.08 -7.10
CA LEU A 213 -1.53 12.29 -6.98
C LEU A 213 -2.34 13.55 -7.32
N TYR A 214 -3.19 13.50 -8.34
CA TYR A 214 -4.09 14.60 -8.67
C TYR A 214 -5.08 14.89 -7.54
N CYS A 215 -5.80 13.87 -7.04
CA CYS A 215 -6.75 14.05 -5.95
C CYS A 215 -6.06 14.56 -4.67
N THR A 216 -4.90 13.99 -4.32
CA THR A 216 -4.09 14.44 -3.18
C THR A 216 -3.63 15.89 -3.35
N TRP A 217 -3.36 16.35 -4.58
CA TRP A 217 -3.05 17.76 -4.80
C TRP A 217 -4.24 18.67 -4.50
N VAL A 218 -5.45 18.24 -4.85
CA VAL A 218 -6.69 18.99 -4.56
C VAL A 218 -6.85 19.14 -3.05
N THR A 219 -6.70 18.04 -2.28
CA THR A 219 -6.86 18.05 -0.82
C THR A 219 -5.85 18.93 -0.08
N GLY A 220 -4.69 19.24 -0.68
CA GLY A 220 -3.69 20.14 -0.08
C GLY A 220 -4.11 21.62 0.05
N ALA A 221 -5.36 21.98 -0.27
CA ALA A 221 -5.87 23.34 -0.12
C ALA A 221 -5.83 23.80 1.36
N ARG A 222 -5.54 25.08 1.57
CA ARG A 222 -5.54 25.67 2.90
C ARG A 222 -6.93 25.49 3.55
N ASP A 223 -6.96 25.12 4.82
CA ASP A 223 -8.18 24.94 5.62
C ASP A 223 -9.13 23.84 5.11
N TRP A 224 -8.64 22.91 4.27
CA TRP A 224 -9.43 21.79 3.71
C TRP A 224 -10.19 20.99 4.78
N ASP A 225 -9.53 20.65 5.89
CA ASP A 225 -10.09 19.81 6.96
C ASP A 225 -11.21 20.48 7.79
N ASN A 226 -11.53 21.75 7.53
CA ASN A 226 -12.51 22.52 8.31
C ASN A 226 -13.87 22.71 7.60
N TYR A 227 -14.02 22.22 6.37
CA TYR A 227 -15.13 22.57 5.47
C TYR A 227 -15.68 21.35 4.72
N ASP A 228 -15.97 20.27 5.45
CA ASP A 228 -16.42 18.98 4.92
C ASP A 228 -17.71 19.07 4.08
N GLU A 229 -18.60 20.00 4.43
CA GLU A 229 -19.88 20.25 3.78
C GLU A 229 -19.78 21.14 2.53
N ARG A 230 -18.60 21.70 2.22
CA ARG A 230 -18.42 22.59 1.06
C ARG A 230 -18.11 21.80 -0.20
N LEU A 231 -18.41 22.38 -1.35
CA LEU A 231 -18.01 21.79 -2.63
C LEU A 231 -16.49 21.72 -2.77
N ALA A 232 -15.96 20.54 -3.05
CA ALA A 232 -14.52 20.31 -3.23
C ALA A 232 -13.94 21.11 -4.41
N SER A 233 -14.77 21.43 -5.41
CA SER A 233 -14.37 22.20 -6.60
C SER A 233 -13.72 23.56 -6.27
N CYS A 234 -14.08 24.15 -5.12
CA CYS A 234 -13.50 25.38 -4.64
C CYS A 234 -11.99 25.29 -4.33
N ALA A 235 -11.50 24.11 -3.94
CA ALA A 235 -10.12 23.89 -3.55
C ALA A 235 -9.12 23.99 -4.70
N ILE A 236 -9.58 23.84 -5.96
CA ILE A 236 -8.72 23.85 -7.16
C ILE A 236 -7.98 25.19 -7.28
N GLY A 237 -8.65 26.30 -6.98
CA GLY A 237 -8.08 27.66 -7.08
C GLY A 237 -7.38 28.15 -5.80
N MET A 238 -7.42 27.37 -4.72
CA MET A 238 -6.96 27.81 -3.41
C MET A 238 -5.46 27.62 -3.23
N LYS A 239 -4.86 28.53 -2.45
CA LYS A 239 -3.46 28.39 -2.03
C LYS A 239 -3.30 27.15 -1.15
N LYS A 240 -2.25 26.37 -1.38
CA LYS A 240 -1.88 25.21 -0.56
C LYS A 240 -1.13 25.67 0.69
N ALA A 241 -1.59 25.31 1.89
CA ALA A 241 -0.96 25.69 3.16
C ALA A 241 -1.46 24.84 4.35
N GLY A 242 -0.79 24.98 5.50
CA GLY A 242 -1.23 24.39 6.77
C GLY A 242 -0.97 22.88 6.87
N SER A 243 -1.75 22.21 7.72
CA SER A 243 -1.75 20.75 7.87
C SER A 243 -2.01 20.01 6.55
N PRO A 244 -3.00 20.41 5.71
CA PRO A 244 -3.28 19.72 4.45
C PRO A 244 -2.09 19.70 3.49
N LEU A 245 -1.29 20.77 3.45
CA LEU A 245 -0.07 20.82 2.63
C LEU A 245 0.98 19.78 3.10
N SER A 246 1.18 19.65 4.41
CA SER A 246 2.12 18.67 4.97
C SER A 246 1.70 17.25 4.62
N TRP A 247 0.42 16.94 4.73
CA TRP A 247 -0.13 15.63 4.34
C TRP A 247 -0.05 15.39 2.84
N MET A 248 -0.34 16.38 2.01
CA MET A 248 -0.15 16.30 0.56
C MET A 248 1.31 15.93 0.22
N ILE A 249 2.29 16.61 0.83
CA ILE A 249 3.72 16.31 0.61
C ILE A 249 4.06 14.90 1.09
N ALA A 250 3.61 14.51 2.29
CA ALA A 250 3.86 13.18 2.83
C ALA A 250 3.28 12.08 1.91
N SER A 251 2.03 12.20 1.50
CA SER A 251 1.37 11.28 0.58
C SER A 251 2.08 11.23 -0.78
N TYR A 252 2.52 12.38 -1.32
CA TYR A 252 3.30 12.42 -2.55
C TYR A 252 4.61 11.62 -2.45
N VAL A 253 5.36 11.86 -1.37
CA VAL A 253 6.63 11.15 -1.14
C VAL A 253 6.37 9.65 -1.01
N LEU A 254 5.38 9.24 -0.23
CA LEU A 254 5.04 7.83 -0.03
C LEU A 254 4.60 7.15 -1.33
N LEU A 255 3.72 7.79 -2.10
CA LEU A 255 3.24 7.24 -3.38
C LEU A 255 4.36 7.13 -4.40
N ILE A 256 5.11 8.20 -4.62
CA ILE A 256 6.20 8.20 -5.60
C ILE A 256 7.26 7.19 -5.19
N GLN A 257 7.66 7.18 -3.92
CA GLN A 257 8.69 6.26 -3.41
C GLN A 257 8.20 4.80 -3.51
N GLY A 258 7.02 4.48 -2.98
CA GLY A 258 6.48 3.12 -2.95
C GLY A 258 6.33 2.54 -4.35
N TYR A 259 5.64 3.26 -5.25
CA TYR A 259 5.47 2.80 -6.64
C TYR A 259 6.80 2.69 -7.39
N THR A 260 7.69 3.67 -7.26
CA THR A 260 8.98 3.64 -7.96
C THR A 260 9.82 2.47 -7.50
N ILE A 261 9.97 2.26 -6.19
CA ILE A 261 10.77 1.17 -5.64
C ILE A 261 10.18 -0.18 -6.08
N GLN A 262 8.87 -0.39 -5.92
CA GLN A 262 8.29 -1.69 -6.23
C GLN A 262 8.27 -1.99 -7.74
N CYS A 263 7.89 -1.03 -8.59
CA CYS A 263 7.90 -1.22 -10.04
C CYS A 263 9.32 -1.50 -10.57
N LEU A 264 10.34 -0.79 -10.09
CA LEU A 264 11.73 -1.06 -10.46
C LEU A 264 12.21 -2.42 -9.95
N SER A 265 11.73 -2.85 -8.78
CA SER A 265 12.10 -4.14 -8.18
C SER A 265 11.58 -5.35 -8.95
N LEU A 266 10.47 -5.19 -9.69
CA LEU A 266 9.89 -6.24 -10.55
C LEU A 266 10.75 -6.51 -11.79
N TRP A 267 11.53 -5.53 -12.25
CA TRP A 267 12.35 -5.70 -13.43
C TRP A 267 13.61 -6.51 -13.09
N PRO A 268 13.82 -7.73 -13.62
CA PRO A 268 14.92 -8.60 -13.20
C PRO A 268 16.29 -7.95 -13.37
N ALA A 269 16.57 -7.34 -14.53
CA ALA A 269 17.84 -6.67 -14.79
C ALA A 269 18.11 -5.46 -13.88
N VAL A 270 17.11 -4.61 -13.62
CA VAL A 270 17.23 -3.45 -12.72
C VAL A 270 17.35 -3.92 -11.28
N SER A 271 16.56 -4.90 -10.86
CA SER A 271 16.64 -5.53 -9.54
C SER A 271 18.03 -6.10 -9.28
N ILE A 272 18.61 -6.84 -10.25
CA ILE A 272 19.97 -7.37 -10.15
C ILE A 272 21.02 -6.25 -10.16
N TRP A 273 20.90 -5.28 -11.07
CA TRP A 273 21.82 -4.15 -11.15
C TRP A 273 21.81 -3.30 -9.87
N TRP A 274 20.62 -2.98 -9.36
CA TRP A 274 20.39 -2.24 -8.12
C TRP A 274 20.99 -2.99 -6.93
N THR A 275 20.67 -4.29 -6.82
CA THR A 275 21.24 -5.15 -5.78
C THR A 275 22.76 -5.17 -5.90
N ASN A 276 23.34 -5.35 -7.08
CA ASN A 276 24.79 -5.43 -7.25
C ASN A 276 25.51 -4.10 -6.98
N LYS A 277 24.97 -2.96 -7.43
CA LYS A 277 25.58 -1.64 -7.22
C LYS A 277 25.48 -1.17 -5.76
N PHE A 278 24.32 -1.33 -5.13
CA PHE A 278 24.14 -0.88 -3.73
C PHE A 278 24.71 -1.87 -2.71
N LYS A 279 24.70 -3.18 -2.99
CA LYS A 279 25.34 -4.19 -2.12
C LYS A 279 26.85 -3.98 -2.01
N VAL A 280 27.52 -3.52 -3.07
CA VAL A 280 28.95 -3.17 -3.00
C VAL A 280 29.19 -1.92 -2.13
N LEU A 281 28.24 -0.99 -2.08
CA LEU A 281 28.33 0.20 -1.24
C LEU A 281 28.06 -0.08 0.25
N GLY A 282 27.13 -1.01 0.55
CA GLY A 282 26.59 -1.23 1.89
C GLY A 282 26.93 -2.57 2.57
N SER A 283 27.47 -3.57 1.86
CA SER A 283 27.68 -4.92 2.43
C SER A 283 28.98 -5.05 3.23
N ASP A 284 28.96 -5.93 4.23
CA ASP A 284 30.13 -6.27 5.06
C ASP A 284 31.21 -6.90 4.17
N ALA A 285 32.47 -6.57 4.43
CA ALA A 285 33.61 -7.15 3.74
C ALA A 285 33.67 -8.69 3.92
N ARG A 286 32.96 -9.23 4.92
CA ARG A 286 32.75 -10.67 5.15
C ARG A 286 31.94 -11.36 4.04
N VAL A 287 30.95 -10.69 3.45
CA VAL A 287 30.13 -11.23 2.33
C VAL A 287 30.93 -11.23 1.01
N LEU A 288 31.95 -10.37 0.94
CA LEU A 288 32.87 -10.23 -0.19
C LEU A 288 34.18 -11.04 -0.03
N GLY A 289 34.32 -11.83 1.04
CA GLY A 289 35.50 -12.68 1.26
C GLY A 289 36.79 -11.92 1.61
N ALA A 290 36.70 -10.67 2.08
CA ALA A 290 37.88 -9.85 2.38
C ALA A 290 38.64 -10.32 3.63
N SER A 291 39.97 -10.22 3.58
CA SER A 291 40.90 -10.57 4.66
C SER A 291 40.61 -9.80 5.96
N LYS A 292 40.73 -10.49 7.10
CA LYS A 292 40.49 -9.97 8.47
C LYS A 292 41.30 -8.71 8.83
N ASN A 293 42.35 -8.37 8.08
CA ASN A 293 43.29 -7.30 8.44
C ASN A 293 42.94 -5.89 7.95
N GLU A 294 41.93 -5.71 7.07
CA GLU A 294 41.48 -4.36 6.63
C GLU A 294 40.29 -3.82 7.42
N GLN A 295 40.10 -4.29 8.65
CA GLN A 295 38.91 -4.03 9.45
C GLN A 295 38.97 -2.69 10.20
N LYS A 296 39.47 -1.62 9.56
CA LYS A 296 39.28 -0.25 10.05
C LYS A 296 37.88 0.21 9.64
N ARG A 297 36.86 -0.25 10.39
CA ARG A 297 35.45 0.10 10.14
C ARG A 297 35.27 1.62 10.23
N ARG A 298 35.09 2.28 9.09
CA ARG A 298 34.63 3.67 9.00
C ARG A 298 33.33 3.81 9.80
N TRP A 299 33.27 4.74 10.74
CA TRP A 299 32.12 4.96 11.62
C TRP A 299 30.79 5.14 10.86
N TRP A 300 30.84 5.76 9.66
CA TRP A 300 29.71 5.88 8.74
C TRP A 300 29.04 4.54 8.38
N ARG A 301 29.81 3.44 8.31
CA ARG A 301 29.29 2.10 8.00
C ARG A 301 28.45 1.51 9.14
N LEU A 302 28.66 1.95 10.39
CA LEU A 302 27.84 1.50 11.52
C LEU A 302 26.41 2.03 11.45
N ILE A 303 26.20 3.17 10.77
CA ILE A 303 24.88 3.79 10.60
C ILE A 303 24.28 3.38 9.24
N SER A 304 25.08 3.41 8.17
CA SER A 304 24.57 3.15 6.82
C SER A 304 24.15 1.69 6.60
N MET A 305 24.78 0.74 7.29
CA MET A 305 24.53 -0.69 7.10
C MET A 305 23.19 -1.14 7.74
N PRO A 306 22.85 -0.78 9.00
CA PRO A 306 21.51 -1.03 9.54
C PRO A 306 20.41 -0.35 8.72
N LEU A 307 20.60 0.90 8.30
CA LEU A 307 19.65 1.60 7.43
C LEU A 307 19.46 0.87 6.10
N TYR A 308 20.56 0.43 5.48
CA TYR A 308 20.50 -0.36 4.25
C TYR A 308 19.69 -1.65 4.43
N TYR A 309 19.94 -2.41 5.50
CA TYR A 309 19.16 -3.61 5.78
C TYR A 309 17.70 -3.30 6.10
N ALA A 310 17.41 -2.20 6.80
CA ALA A 310 16.05 -1.78 7.10
C ALA A 310 15.27 -1.44 5.81
N PHE A 311 15.85 -0.62 4.93
CA PHE A 311 15.22 -0.21 3.67
C PHE A 311 15.10 -1.34 2.64
N ASN A 312 15.96 -2.37 2.71
CA ASN A 312 15.91 -3.52 1.81
C ASN A 312 15.25 -4.75 2.43
N SER A 313 14.66 -4.64 3.63
CA SER A 313 13.93 -5.73 4.25
C SER A 313 12.56 -5.88 3.62
N GLU A 314 12.29 -7.05 3.05
CA GLU A 314 10.95 -7.40 2.55
C GLU A 314 9.95 -7.40 3.72
N ALA A 315 10.36 -7.93 4.88
CA ALA A 315 9.49 -8.00 6.05
C ALA A 315 9.14 -6.62 6.62
N LEU A 316 10.10 -5.68 6.70
CA LEU A 316 9.79 -4.30 7.11
C LEU A 316 9.02 -3.54 6.04
N GLY A 317 9.23 -3.84 4.75
CA GLY A 317 8.36 -3.37 3.67
C GLY A 317 6.90 -3.72 3.94
N VAL A 318 6.62 -5.01 4.15
CA VAL A 318 5.26 -5.51 4.41
C VAL A 318 4.68 -4.99 5.74
N LEU A 319 5.46 -4.94 6.81
CA LEU A 319 4.93 -4.59 8.14
C LEU A 319 4.82 -3.08 8.35
N LEU A 320 5.84 -2.32 7.94
CA LEU A 320 5.99 -0.91 8.30
C LEU A 320 5.86 0.03 7.12
N PHE A 321 6.64 -0.18 6.06
CA PHE A 321 6.81 0.86 5.03
C PHE A 321 5.70 0.91 3.99
N ASP A 322 5.08 -0.24 3.66
CA ASP A 322 4.17 -0.36 2.52
C ASP A 322 2.86 -1.11 2.84
N GLY A 323 2.75 -1.77 4.00
CA GLY A 323 1.61 -2.67 4.29
C GLY A 323 0.84 -2.36 5.58
N VAL A 324 1.01 -3.18 6.62
CA VAL A 324 0.05 -3.28 7.74
C VAL A 324 -0.10 -1.98 8.53
N LEU A 325 1.00 -1.29 8.82
CA LEU A 325 0.96 -0.03 9.57
C LEU A 325 0.20 1.07 8.82
N TRP A 326 0.50 1.24 7.54
CA TRP A 326 -0.18 2.23 6.70
C TRP A 326 -1.64 1.90 6.46
N PHE A 327 -1.96 0.62 6.30
CA PHE A 327 -3.35 0.17 6.25
C PHE A 327 -4.11 0.54 7.53
N GLY A 328 -3.53 0.27 8.70
CA GLY A 328 -4.13 0.64 9.99
C GLY A 328 -4.34 2.15 10.12
N LEU A 329 -3.36 2.95 9.67
CA LEU A 329 -3.48 4.42 9.66
C LEU A 329 -4.57 4.91 8.72
N GLY A 330 -4.67 4.34 7.51
CA GLY A 330 -5.72 4.74 6.55
C GLY A 330 -7.13 4.35 7.03
N VAL A 331 -7.30 3.17 7.63
CA VAL A 331 -8.57 2.78 8.26
C VAL A 331 -8.90 3.72 9.42
N TRP A 332 -7.91 4.09 10.23
CA TRP A 332 -8.10 5.06 11.30
C TRP A 332 -8.56 6.41 10.77
N TRP A 333 -7.96 6.94 9.69
CA TRP A 333 -8.39 8.20 9.08
C TRP A 333 -9.83 8.17 8.61
N ILE A 334 -10.23 7.15 7.85
CA ILE A 334 -11.60 7.02 7.35
C ILE A 334 -12.61 6.99 8.51
N GLN A 335 -12.27 6.28 9.60
CA GLN A 335 -13.18 6.21 10.76
C GLN A 335 -13.18 7.48 11.59
N ALA A 336 -12.04 8.13 11.76
CA ALA A 336 -11.97 9.41 12.46
C ALA A 336 -12.79 10.49 11.74
N GLU A 337 -12.66 10.58 10.40
CA GLU A 337 -13.42 11.50 9.56
C GLU A 337 -14.93 11.22 9.66
N ARG A 338 -15.35 9.96 9.54
CA ARG A 338 -16.77 9.58 9.68
C ARG A 338 -17.36 9.95 11.04
N ILE A 339 -16.64 9.69 12.13
CA ILE A 339 -17.11 10.02 13.48
C ILE A 339 -17.23 11.54 13.65
N TYR A 340 -16.26 12.30 13.14
CA TYR A 340 -16.28 13.76 13.19
C TYR A 340 -17.49 14.34 12.42
N VAL A 341 -17.70 13.90 11.18
CA VAL A 341 -18.78 14.39 10.33
C VAL A 341 -20.15 14.00 10.87
N LEU A 342 -20.34 12.76 11.33
CA LEU A 342 -21.61 12.33 11.96
C LEU A 342 -21.93 13.17 13.21
N GLY A 343 -20.92 13.43 14.06
CA GLY A 343 -21.11 14.29 15.23
C GLY A 343 -21.42 15.75 14.88
N ALA A 344 -20.81 16.28 13.81
CA ALA A 344 -21.09 17.63 13.32
C ALA A 344 -22.50 17.75 12.71
N TRP A 345 -22.95 16.72 12.00
CA TRP A 345 -24.28 16.69 11.37
C TRP A 345 -25.41 16.53 12.40
N GLU A 346 -25.25 15.65 13.41
CA GLU A 346 -26.20 15.55 14.53
C GLU A 346 -26.32 16.88 15.29
N GLY A 347 -25.20 17.61 15.45
CA GLY A 347 -25.20 18.95 16.05
C GLY A 347 -26.00 19.96 15.23
N MET A 348 -25.83 19.97 13.90
CA MET A 348 -26.54 20.89 13.00
C MET A 348 -28.05 20.63 12.90
N GLU A 349 -28.47 19.36 12.88
CA GLU A 349 -29.90 19.01 12.94
C GLU A 349 -30.52 19.53 14.24
N SER A 350 -29.87 19.32 15.38
CA SER A 350 -30.35 19.80 16.67
C SER A 350 -30.45 21.33 16.77
N GLU A 351 -29.53 22.07 16.16
CA GLU A 351 -29.53 23.54 16.15
C GLU A 351 -30.57 24.10 15.16
N SER A 352 -30.83 23.40 14.06
CA SER A 352 -31.89 23.72 13.11
C SER A 352 -33.29 23.52 13.69
N ASP A 353 -33.47 22.50 14.54
CA ASP A 353 -34.73 22.25 15.27
C ASP A 353 -34.98 23.33 16.33
N ILE A 354 -33.93 23.79 17.03
CA ILE A 354 -34.01 24.90 17.99
C ILE A 354 -34.29 26.23 17.26
N GLY A 355 -33.64 26.48 16.11
CA GLY A 355 -33.88 27.66 15.28
C GLY A 355 -35.28 27.67 14.64
N GLY A 356 -35.82 26.49 14.31
CA GLY A 356 -37.20 26.29 13.87
C GLY A 356 -38.21 26.58 14.98
N ALA A 357 -37.95 26.09 16.19
CA ALA A 357 -38.77 26.37 17.38
C ALA A 357 -38.72 27.85 17.81
N MET A 358 -37.59 28.54 17.60
CA MET A 358 -37.47 29.96 17.94
C MET A 358 -38.12 30.88 16.90
N ARG A 359 -38.23 30.47 15.62
CA ARG A 359 -39.00 31.19 14.59
C ARG A 359 -40.50 31.04 14.74
N THR A 360 -41.00 29.93 15.28
CA THR A 360 -42.43 29.77 15.57
C THR A 360 -42.88 30.63 16.74
N TYR A 361 -42.02 30.90 17.73
CA TYR A 361 -42.35 31.81 18.85
C TYR A 361 -42.43 33.30 18.46
N HIS A 362 -41.84 33.71 17.33
CA HIS A 362 -41.87 35.13 16.90
C HIS A 362 -43.02 35.48 15.95
N ARG A 363 -43.88 34.52 15.55
CA ARG A 363 -44.97 34.76 14.60
C ARG A 363 -46.37 34.86 15.23
N GLU A 364 -46.50 34.69 16.54
CA GLU A 364 -47.75 34.90 17.27
C GLU A 364 -47.69 36.18 18.10
N SER A 365 -47.87 37.32 17.43
CA SER A 365 -48.38 38.55 18.05
C SER A 365 -48.95 39.47 16.98
N PRO A 366 -50.28 39.54 16.86
CA PRO A 366 -50.91 40.83 16.62
C PRO A 366 -51.94 41.13 17.71
N LEU A 367 -51.63 42.17 18.47
CA LEU A 367 -52.50 43.26 18.90
C LEU A 367 -54.00 42.94 19.10
N SER A 368 -54.40 43.09 20.36
CA SER A 368 -55.73 43.45 20.86
C SER A 368 -56.37 44.61 20.06
N PRO A 369 -57.69 44.75 20.13
CA PRO A 369 -58.27 45.55 21.22
C PRO A 369 -59.08 44.76 22.24
#